data_AF-A0AAE3VX52-F1
#
_entry.id   AF-A0AAE3VX52-F1
#
_cell.length_a   1.000
_cell.length_b   1.000
_cell.length_c   1.000
_cell.angle_alpha   90.00
_cell.angle_beta   90.00
_cell.angle_gamma   90.00
#
_symmetry.space_group_name_H-M   'P 1'
#
loop_
_entity.id
_entity.type
_entity.pdbx_description
1 polymer ?
#
loop_
_entity_poly.entity_id
_entity_poly.type
_entity_poly.pdbx_seq_one_letter_code
_entity_poly.pdbx_strand_id
1 'polypeptide(L)'
;MEPMLAELIAAAHAADPEDRLRAAENLSLAMDDDDPAGVAELLVLAADPDVRIRDWATFALSHLVGQDSTGIRAALWARTGDEDENVRAYALHGLARRRDSRAWPLMIEAFESGTVKEHLFEAAAFLREPRLAPHLREFGDDEKGRIAAALTECDPRSRAARDDLVLQVVDLLFAQAPEFEPTIYCERFHLDILLESNAYRPHHVTDVISVLRVTGNDPARAAARIIDGFRAAAG
;
A
#
# COMPACT_ATOMS: atom_id res chain seq x y z
N MET A 1 2.72 -24.83 -7.62
CA MET A 1 1.95 -23.87 -6.79
C MET A 1 0.57 -24.41 -6.48
N GLU A 2 -0.18 -24.89 -7.48
CA GLU A 2 -1.56 -25.41 -7.32
C GLU A 2 -1.84 -26.40 -6.16
N PRO A 3 -1.00 -27.39 -5.80
CA PRO A 3 -1.35 -28.31 -4.71
C PRO A 3 -1.40 -27.63 -3.33
N MET A 4 -0.53 -26.64 -3.10
CA MET A 4 -0.48 -25.91 -1.83
C MET A 4 -1.72 -25.03 -1.63
N LEU A 5 -2.16 -24.36 -2.71
CA LEU A 5 -3.36 -23.52 -2.65
C LEU A 5 -4.61 -24.37 -2.36
N ALA A 6 -4.79 -25.50 -3.04
CA ALA A 6 -5.92 -26.38 -2.81
C ALA A 6 -5.97 -26.92 -1.36
N GLU A 7 -4.82 -27.26 -0.79
CA GLU A 7 -4.72 -27.68 0.62
C GLU A 7 -5.07 -26.56 1.60
N LEU A 8 -4.68 -25.32 1.31
CA LEU A 8 -5.01 -24.15 2.14
C LEU A 8 -6.50 -23.79 2.04
N ILE A 9 -7.10 -23.90 0.85
CA ILE A 9 -8.55 -23.73 0.66
C ILE A 9 -9.31 -24.78 1.50
N ALA A 10 -8.90 -26.05 1.46
CA ALA A 10 -9.53 -27.08 2.30
C ALA A 10 -9.37 -26.77 3.80
N ALA A 11 -8.20 -26.28 4.21
CA ALA A 11 -7.91 -25.92 5.59
C ALA A 11 -8.73 -24.73 6.10
N ALA A 12 -9.10 -23.78 5.23
CA ALA A 12 -9.96 -22.65 5.57
C ALA A 12 -11.35 -23.08 6.10
N HIS A 13 -11.80 -24.28 5.74
CA HIS A 13 -13.08 -24.86 6.18
C HIS A 13 -12.94 -25.92 7.28
N ALA A 14 -11.74 -26.13 7.81
CA ALA A 14 -11.50 -27.15 8.81
C ALA A 14 -12.23 -26.85 10.13
N ALA A 15 -12.68 -27.90 10.80
CA ALA A 15 -13.28 -27.76 12.13
C ALA A 15 -12.27 -27.25 13.17
N ASP A 16 -11.00 -27.65 13.02
CA ASP A 16 -9.90 -27.21 13.88
C ASP A 16 -9.55 -25.73 13.58
N PRO A 17 -9.63 -24.81 14.55
CA PRO A 17 -9.20 -23.43 14.36
C PRO A 17 -7.72 -23.30 13.96
N GLU A 18 -6.85 -24.26 14.32
CA GLU A 18 -5.44 -24.16 13.95
C GLU A 18 -5.21 -24.38 12.44
N ASP A 19 -6.00 -25.26 11.82
CA ASP A 19 -5.97 -25.45 10.36
C ASP A 19 -6.50 -24.22 9.63
N ARG A 20 -7.57 -23.59 10.14
CA ARG A 20 -8.11 -22.35 9.57
C ARG A 20 -7.15 -21.18 9.76
N LEU A 21 -6.45 -21.11 10.90
CA LEU A 21 -5.40 -20.11 11.14
C LEU A 21 -4.26 -20.27 10.15
N ARG A 22 -3.78 -21.51 9.94
CA ARG A 22 -2.79 -21.81 8.91
C ARG A 22 -3.25 -21.36 7.52
N ALA A 23 -4.52 -21.53 7.19
CA ALA A 23 -5.09 -21.02 5.94
C ALA A 23 -5.02 -19.49 5.87
N ALA A 24 -5.48 -18.79 6.92
CA ALA A 24 -5.49 -17.33 6.98
C ALA A 24 -4.08 -16.72 6.83
N GLU A 25 -3.07 -17.36 7.41
CA GLU A 25 -1.67 -16.90 7.36
C GLU A 25 -1.00 -17.09 5.99
N ASN A 26 -1.43 -18.09 5.21
CA ASN A 26 -0.65 -18.54 4.04
C ASN A 26 -1.39 -18.40 2.70
N LEU A 27 -2.72 -18.22 2.68
CA LEU A 27 -3.49 -18.13 1.44
C LEU A 27 -2.96 -17.05 0.49
N SER A 28 -2.64 -15.85 0.99
CA SER A 28 -2.13 -14.74 0.17
C SER A 28 -0.74 -14.98 -0.41
N LEU A 29 0.05 -15.88 0.17
CA LEU A 29 1.36 -16.26 -0.34
C LEU A 29 1.28 -17.40 -1.35
N ALA A 30 0.20 -18.19 -1.28
CA ALA A 30 -0.01 -19.36 -2.12
C ALA A 30 -0.82 -19.09 -3.39
N MET A 31 -1.56 -17.98 -3.41
CA MET A 31 -2.41 -17.56 -4.53
C MET A 31 -1.68 -16.59 -5.46
N ASP A 32 -2.02 -16.63 -6.75
CA ASP A 32 -1.62 -15.57 -7.69
C ASP A 32 -2.45 -14.30 -7.45
N ASP A 33 -1.96 -13.13 -7.88
CA ASP A 33 -2.56 -11.82 -7.58
C ASP A 33 -4.05 -11.72 -7.96
N ASP A 34 -4.45 -12.39 -9.05
CA ASP A 34 -5.82 -12.40 -9.59
C ASP A 34 -6.62 -13.66 -9.24
N ASP A 35 -6.18 -14.46 -8.27
CA ASP A 35 -6.89 -15.69 -7.88
C ASP A 35 -8.18 -15.38 -7.11
N PRO A 36 -9.37 -15.68 -7.68
CA PRO A 36 -10.63 -15.40 -7.01
C PRO A 36 -10.98 -16.44 -5.93
N ALA A 37 -10.42 -17.65 -6.00
CA ALA A 37 -10.72 -18.72 -5.05
C ALA A 37 -10.02 -18.46 -3.71
N GLY A 38 -8.73 -18.12 -3.74
CA GLY A 38 -7.99 -17.74 -2.53
C GLY A 38 -8.62 -16.53 -1.82
N VAL A 39 -9.02 -15.51 -2.59
CA VAL A 39 -9.71 -14.33 -2.04
C VAL A 39 -11.06 -14.68 -1.46
N ALA A 40 -11.84 -15.56 -2.08
CA ALA A 40 -13.12 -16.00 -1.54
C ALA A 40 -12.95 -16.63 -0.15
N GLU A 41 -11.91 -17.43 0.06
CA GLU A 41 -11.63 -18.03 1.37
C GLU A 41 -11.17 -17.01 2.42
N LEU A 42 -10.33 -16.03 2.04
CA LEU A 42 -9.99 -14.93 2.94
C LEU A 42 -11.23 -14.13 3.37
N LEU A 43 -12.22 -13.95 2.50
CA LEU A 43 -13.48 -13.28 2.86
C LEU A 43 -14.28 -14.07 3.88
N VAL A 44 -14.28 -15.41 3.79
CA VAL A 44 -14.90 -16.29 4.80
C VAL A 44 -14.15 -16.21 6.12
N LEU A 45 -12.82 -16.32 6.11
CA LEU A 45 -11.97 -16.28 7.29
C LEU A 45 -12.00 -14.91 7.99
N ALA A 46 -12.20 -13.81 7.26
CA ALA A 46 -12.41 -12.49 7.85
C ALA A 46 -13.71 -12.40 8.68
N ALA A 47 -14.60 -13.40 8.58
CA ALA A 47 -15.79 -13.54 9.42
C ALA A 47 -15.67 -14.61 10.51
N ASP A 48 -14.49 -15.22 10.69
CA ASP A 48 -14.30 -16.31 11.64
C ASP A 48 -14.56 -15.85 13.09
N PRO A 49 -15.17 -16.70 13.95
CA PRO A 49 -15.32 -16.41 15.37
C PRO A 49 -13.98 -16.27 16.12
N ASP A 50 -12.92 -16.98 15.72
CA ASP A 50 -11.59 -16.82 16.33
C ASP A 50 -10.93 -15.53 15.84
N VAL A 51 -10.60 -14.66 16.79
CA VAL A 51 -9.97 -13.36 16.51
C VAL A 51 -8.63 -13.51 15.78
N ARG A 52 -7.85 -14.56 16.04
CA ARG A 52 -6.53 -14.78 15.38
C ARG A 52 -6.71 -14.99 13.89
N ILE A 53 -7.73 -15.75 13.51
CA ILE A 53 -8.06 -16.05 12.12
C ILE A 53 -8.56 -14.78 11.43
N ARG A 54 -9.50 -14.09 12.07
CA ARG A 54 -10.08 -12.85 11.54
C ARG A 54 -9.06 -11.74 11.39
N ASP A 55 -8.14 -11.59 12.34
CA ASP A 55 -7.04 -10.63 12.30
C ASP A 55 -6.15 -10.88 11.09
N TRP A 56 -5.64 -12.11 10.93
CA TRP A 56 -4.82 -12.48 9.77
C TRP A 56 -5.54 -12.32 8.44
N ALA A 57 -6.79 -12.77 8.35
CA ALA A 57 -7.56 -12.64 7.11
C ALA A 57 -7.81 -11.17 6.74
N THR A 58 -8.12 -10.32 7.73
CA THR A 58 -8.31 -8.87 7.51
C THR A 58 -7.00 -8.18 7.16
N PHE A 59 -5.88 -8.58 7.79
CA PHE A 59 -4.54 -8.14 7.41
C PHE A 59 -4.21 -8.52 5.96
N ALA A 60 -4.42 -9.76 5.56
CA ALA A 60 -4.16 -10.22 4.20
C ALA A 60 -5.00 -9.42 3.18
N LEU A 61 -6.30 -9.24 3.42
CA LEU A 61 -7.18 -8.44 2.56
C LEU A 61 -6.76 -6.96 2.49
N SER A 62 -6.21 -6.40 3.56
CA SER A 62 -5.78 -4.99 3.60
C SER A 62 -4.40 -4.77 2.98
N HIS A 63 -3.41 -5.59 3.29
CA HIS A 63 -2.01 -5.36 2.95
C HIS A 63 -1.50 -6.20 1.77
N LEU A 64 -1.99 -7.43 1.61
CA LEU A 64 -1.38 -8.39 0.67
C LEU A 64 -2.21 -8.56 -0.60
N VAL A 65 -3.53 -8.55 -0.50
CA VAL A 65 -4.42 -8.74 -1.66
C VAL A 65 -4.52 -7.46 -2.50
N GLY A 66 -4.03 -7.53 -3.74
CA GLY A 66 -4.12 -6.44 -4.73
C GLY A 66 -5.52 -6.26 -5.33
N GLN A 67 -6.43 -7.22 -5.17
CA GLN A 67 -7.80 -7.19 -5.70
C GLN A 67 -8.71 -6.17 -4.99
N ASP A 68 -9.75 -5.71 -5.68
CA ASP A 68 -10.72 -4.72 -5.22
C ASP A 68 -12.05 -5.04 -5.84
N SER A 69 -12.92 -5.57 -5.00
CA SER A 69 -14.27 -5.98 -5.35
C SER A 69 -15.22 -5.43 -4.31
N THR A 70 -16.50 -5.37 -4.66
CA THR A 70 -17.56 -5.03 -3.71
C THR A 70 -17.56 -5.98 -2.50
N GLY A 71 -17.22 -7.26 -2.70
CA GLY A 71 -17.07 -8.25 -1.63
C GLY A 71 -15.96 -7.91 -0.64
N ILE A 72 -14.76 -7.56 -1.14
CA ILE A 72 -13.65 -7.14 -0.29
C ILE A 72 -14.00 -5.87 0.48
N ARG A 73 -14.54 -4.85 -0.19
CA ARG A 73 -14.96 -3.61 0.48
C ARG A 73 -16.02 -3.88 1.54
N ALA A 74 -17.00 -4.74 1.27
CA ALA A 74 -18.04 -5.09 2.23
C ALA A 74 -17.48 -5.83 3.46
N ALA A 75 -16.57 -6.79 3.25
CA ALA A 75 -15.92 -7.51 4.34
C ALA A 75 -15.10 -6.56 5.23
N LEU A 76 -14.32 -5.66 4.64
CA LEU A 76 -13.57 -4.65 5.39
C LEU A 76 -14.51 -3.70 6.16
N TRP A 77 -15.59 -3.21 5.53
CA TRP A 77 -16.59 -2.40 6.24
C TRP A 77 -17.25 -3.15 7.41
N ALA A 78 -17.46 -4.47 7.30
CA ALA A 78 -17.99 -5.27 8.40
C ALA A 78 -17.00 -5.44 9.57
N ARG A 79 -15.72 -5.09 9.39
CA ARG A 79 -14.64 -5.17 10.38
C ARG A 79 -14.25 -3.83 11.00
N THR A 80 -14.76 -2.70 10.51
CA THR A 80 -14.45 -1.38 11.10
C THR A 80 -14.97 -1.20 12.52
N GLY A 81 -15.97 -1.99 12.93
CA GLY A 81 -16.53 -2.04 14.28
C GLY A 81 -16.19 -3.32 15.05
N ASP A 82 -15.15 -4.05 14.66
CA ASP A 82 -14.74 -5.29 15.36
C ASP A 82 -14.39 -5.03 16.83
N GLU A 83 -14.52 -6.05 17.68
CA GLU A 83 -14.12 -5.94 19.09
C GLU A 83 -12.60 -5.78 19.23
N ASP A 84 -11.84 -6.41 18.34
CA ASP A 84 -10.38 -6.33 18.32
C ASP A 84 -9.88 -5.07 17.60
N GLU A 85 -8.95 -4.36 18.23
CA GLU A 85 -8.41 -3.09 17.70
C GLU A 85 -7.54 -3.24 16.46
N ASN A 86 -6.81 -4.35 16.31
CA ASN A 86 -5.97 -4.60 15.15
C ASN A 86 -6.86 -4.93 13.94
N VAL A 87 -7.91 -5.74 14.14
CA VAL A 87 -8.90 -6.03 13.11
C VAL A 87 -9.54 -4.74 12.59
N ARG A 88 -9.97 -3.83 13.49
CA ARG A 88 -10.51 -2.52 13.10
C ARG A 88 -9.51 -1.68 12.30
N ALA A 89 -8.25 -1.65 12.73
CA ALA A 89 -7.21 -0.86 12.11
C ALA A 89 -6.83 -1.39 10.71
N TYR A 90 -6.72 -2.71 10.54
CA TYR A 90 -6.52 -3.36 9.25
C TYR A 90 -7.71 -3.14 8.30
N ALA A 91 -8.93 -3.22 8.81
CA ALA A 91 -10.13 -2.92 8.03
C ALA A 91 -10.10 -1.50 7.47
N LEU A 92 -9.82 -0.52 8.32
CA LEU A 92 -9.70 0.88 7.95
C LEU A 92 -8.55 1.12 6.96
N HIS A 93 -7.39 0.49 7.17
CA HIS A 93 -6.26 0.53 6.24
C HIS A 93 -6.65 -0.02 4.86
N GLY A 94 -7.27 -1.19 4.80
CA GLY A 94 -7.66 -1.83 3.55
C GLY A 94 -8.69 -1.02 2.75
N LEU A 95 -9.60 -0.32 3.42
CA LEU A 95 -10.55 0.61 2.80
C LEU A 95 -9.83 1.85 2.25
N ALA A 96 -8.93 2.42 3.04
CA ALA A 96 -8.16 3.60 2.66
C ALA A 96 -7.21 3.32 1.50
N ARG A 97 -6.51 2.19 1.52
CA ARG A 97 -5.65 1.68 0.43
C ARG A 97 -6.40 1.53 -0.88
N ARG A 98 -7.68 1.14 -0.82
CA ARG A 98 -8.62 1.08 -1.97
C ARG A 98 -9.31 2.42 -2.28
N ARG A 99 -8.87 3.50 -1.64
CA ARG A 99 -9.39 4.87 -1.77
C ARG A 99 -10.91 4.95 -1.58
N ASP A 100 -11.45 4.17 -0.66
CA ASP A 100 -12.86 4.29 -0.28
C ASP A 100 -13.08 5.59 0.51
N SER A 101 -13.52 6.64 -0.19
CA SER A 101 -13.72 7.97 0.38
C SER A 101 -14.72 8.03 1.52
N ARG A 102 -15.49 6.97 1.78
CA ARG A 102 -16.41 6.92 2.93
C ARG A 102 -15.69 6.67 4.26
N ALA A 103 -14.42 6.24 4.23
CA ALA A 103 -13.67 5.84 5.41
C ALA A 103 -13.06 7.00 6.22
N TRP A 104 -13.04 8.24 5.71
CA TRP A 104 -12.36 9.34 6.41
C TRP A 104 -12.93 9.68 7.80
N PRO A 105 -14.24 9.57 8.09
CA PRO A 105 -14.73 9.86 9.44
C PRO A 105 -14.14 8.89 10.47
N LEU A 106 -14.05 7.60 10.13
CA LEU A 106 -13.42 6.58 10.98
C LEU A 106 -11.94 6.84 11.21
N MET A 107 -11.25 7.42 10.21
CA MET A 107 -9.85 7.81 10.34
C MET A 107 -9.66 8.97 11.33
N ILE A 108 -10.57 9.94 11.33
CA ILE A 108 -10.55 11.03 12.33
C ILE A 108 -10.79 10.45 13.72
N GLU A 109 -11.81 9.61 13.91
CA GLU A 109 -12.08 8.94 15.18
C GLU A 109 -10.86 8.15 15.69
N ALA A 110 -10.18 7.44 14.78
CA ALA A 110 -8.96 6.71 15.12
C ALA A 110 -7.84 7.64 15.58
N PHE A 111 -7.60 8.77 14.91
CA PHE A 111 -6.61 9.75 15.32
C PHE A 111 -6.95 10.42 16.66
N GLU A 112 -8.23 10.72 16.91
CA GLU A 112 -8.69 11.34 18.14
C GLU A 112 -8.66 10.39 19.37
N SER A 113 -8.57 9.07 19.14
CA SER A 113 -8.51 8.07 20.22
C SER A 113 -7.16 8.03 20.97
N GLY A 114 -6.13 8.73 20.49
CA GLY A 114 -4.85 8.96 21.17
C GLY A 114 -3.76 7.93 20.87
N THR A 115 -4.05 6.62 20.90
CA THR A 115 -3.07 5.58 20.52
C THR A 115 -3.34 5.10 19.10
N VAL A 116 -2.57 5.62 18.15
CA VAL A 116 -2.76 5.35 16.72
C VAL A 116 -1.77 4.29 16.24
N LYS A 117 -2.26 3.25 15.57
CA LYS A 117 -1.42 2.23 14.94
C LYS A 117 -0.62 2.85 13.79
N GLU A 118 0.67 2.54 13.67
CA GLU A 118 1.57 3.18 12.69
C GLU A 118 1.07 3.12 11.24
N HIS A 119 0.42 2.02 10.85
CA HIS A 119 -0.12 1.84 9.50
C HIS A 119 -1.29 2.77 9.17
N LEU A 120 -1.94 3.40 10.17
CA LEU A 120 -3.01 4.35 9.92
C LEU A 120 -2.51 5.69 9.34
N PHE A 121 -1.24 6.05 9.55
CA PHE A 121 -0.64 7.19 8.84
C PHE A 121 -0.51 6.91 7.35
N GLU A 122 -0.07 5.71 6.98
CA GLU A 122 -0.04 5.28 5.58
C GLU A 122 -1.46 5.19 5.00
N ALA A 123 -2.42 4.68 5.76
CA ALA A 123 -3.82 4.66 5.37
C ALA A 123 -4.36 6.07 5.07
N ALA A 124 -4.05 7.07 5.89
CA ALA A 124 -4.41 8.46 5.62
C ALA A 124 -3.79 8.97 4.31
N ALA A 125 -2.53 8.60 4.05
CA ALA A 125 -1.85 8.92 2.79
C ALA A 125 -2.56 8.29 1.58
N PHE A 126 -3.01 7.03 1.67
CA PHE A 126 -3.80 6.39 0.63
C PHE A 126 -5.14 7.08 0.39
N LEU A 127 -5.82 7.52 1.46
CA LEU A 127 -7.16 8.12 1.38
C LEU A 127 -7.14 9.52 0.73
N ARG A 128 -6.04 10.25 0.87
CA ARG A 128 -5.82 11.58 0.27
C ARG A 128 -6.89 12.61 0.65
N GLU A 129 -7.48 12.48 1.83
CA GLU A 129 -8.57 13.34 2.29
C GLU A 129 -8.03 14.58 3.03
N PRO A 130 -8.26 15.80 2.50
CA PRO A 130 -7.73 17.03 3.10
C PRO A 130 -8.19 17.30 4.54
N ARG A 131 -9.37 16.79 4.93
CA ARG A 131 -9.87 16.91 6.31
C ARG A 131 -9.01 16.17 7.33
N LEU A 132 -8.15 15.23 6.93
CA LEU A 132 -7.24 14.52 7.84
C LEU A 132 -6.02 15.36 8.22
N ALA A 133 -5.66 16.37 7.43
CA ALA A 133 -4.42 17.13 7.62
C ALA A 133 -4.30 17.83 8.99
N PRO A 134 -5.37 18.44 9.56
CA PRO A 134 -5.30 19.00 10.91
C PRO A 134 -4.95 17.95 11.98
N HIS A 135 -5.60 16.77 11.93
CA HIS A 135 -5.38 15.69 12.88
C HIS A 135 -3.98 15.08 12.75
N LEU A 136 -3.48 14.90 11.52
CA LEU A 136 -2.13 14.41 11.28
C LEU A 136 -1.04 15.32 11.88
N ARG A 137 -1.25 16.65 11.88
CA ARG A 137 -0.28 17.61 12.43
C ARG A 137 -0.12 17.50 13.95
N GLU A 138 -1.09 16.94 14.66
CA GLU A 138 -1.03 16.78 16.12
C GLU A 138 0.05 15.76 16.55
N PHE A 139 0.42 14.84 15.67
CA PHE A 139 1.42 13.79 15.94
C PHE A 139 2.87 14.25 15.70
N GLY A 140 3.09 15.42 15.08
CA GLY A 140 4.43 15.89 14.73
C GLY A 140 5.09 15.06 13.62
N ASP A 141 6.42 14.99 13.62
CA ASP A 141 7.18 14.17 12.68
C ASP A 141 7.55 12.81 13.31
N ASP A 142 7.54 11.75 12.50
CA ASP A 142 8.04 10.43 12.87
C ASP A 142 9.37 10.10 12.18
N GLU A 143 10.18 9.23 12.79
CA GLU A 143 11.49 8.81 12.27
C GLU A 143 11.40 8.24 10.83
N LYS A 144 10.31 7.56 10.51
CA LYS A 144 10.09 6.91 9.22
C LYS A 144 9.42 7.84 8.19
N GLY A 145 9.11 9.08 8.57
CA GLY A 145 8.52 10.09 7.70
C GLY A 145 7.13 9.74 7.16
N ARG A 146 6.38 8.86 7.83
CA ARG A 146 5.02 8.46 7.44
C ARG A 146 4.02 9.59 7.61
N ILE A 147 4.14 10.39 8.67
CA ILE A 147 3.25 11.53 8.92
C ILE A 147 3.48 12.61 7.86
N ALA A 148 4.74 12.91 7.53
CA ALA A 148 5.08 13.83 6.45
C ALA A 148 4.56 13.36 5.08
N ALA A 149 4.65 12.06 4.79
CA ALA A 149 4.07 11.46 3.59
C ALA A 149 2.54 11.60 3.58
N ALA A 150 1.87 11.30 4.70
CA ALA A 150 0.42 11.45 4.85
C ALA A 150 -0.04 12.90 4.68
N LEU A 151 0.68 13.87 5.27
CA LEU A 151 0.40 15.29 5.11
C LEU A 151 0.55 15.74 3.66
N THR A 152 1.60 15.30 2.98
CA THR A 152 1.81 15.56 1.55
C THR A 152 0.63 15.01 0.75
N GLU A 153 0.22 13.78 1.02
CA GLU A 153 -0.86 13.12 0.31
C GLU A 153 -2.26 13.65 0.67
N CYS A 154 -2.45 14.27 1.83
CA CYS A 154 -3.72 14.91 2.18
C CYS A 154 -3.83 16.36 1.68
N ASP A 155 -2.73 17.02 1.30
CA ASP A 155 -2.74 18.39 0.76
C ASP A 155 -2.65 18.40 -0.78
N PRO A 156 -3.71 18.81 -1.50
CA PRO A 156 -3.68 18.90 -2.96
C PRO A 156 -2.55 19.75 -3.54
N ARG A 157 -2.13 20.81 -2.85
CA ARG A 157 -1.05 21.68 -3.32
C ARG A 157 0.30 21.01 -3.17
N SER A 158 0.51 20.33 -2.04
CA SER A 158 1.73 19.56 -1.80
C SER A 158 1.88 18.40 -2.79
N ARG A 159 0.78 17.69 -3.11
CA ARG A 159 0.77 16.67 -4.17
C ARG A 159 1.16 17.25 -5.53
N ALA A 160 0.52 18.36 -5.94
CA ALA A 160 0.82 19.00 -7.22
C ALA A 160 2.29 19.44 -7.32
N ALA A 161 2.82 20.06 -6.26
CA ALA A 161 4.23 20.47 -6.23
C ALA A 161 5.20 19.28 -6.31
N ARG A 162 4.90 18.15 -5.66
CA ARG A 162 5.67 16.91 -5.81
C ARG A 162 5.58 16.38 -7.24
N ASP A 163 4.39 16.32 -7.82
CA ASP A 163 4.17 15.78 -9.16
C ASP A 163 4.90 16.64 -10.22
N ASP A 164 4.96 17.97 -10.04
CA ASP A 164 5.76 18.87 -10.89
C ASP A 164 7.27 18.56 -10.83
N LEU A 165 7.79 18.19 -9.65
CA LEU A 165 9.20 17.77 -9.50
C LEU A 165 9.46 16.44 -10.20
N VAL A 166 8.54 15.49 -10.07
CA VAL A 166 8.62 14.18 -10.75
C VAL A 166 8.63 14.39 -12.26
N LEU A 167 7.75 15.23 -12.81
CA LEU A 167 7.72 15.55 -14.24
C LEU A 167 9.03 16.18 -14.71
N GLN A 168 9.60 17.11 -13.94
CA GLN A 168 10.91 17.68 -14.27
C GLN A 168 12.02 16.63 -14.32
N VAL A 169 12.03 15.66 -13.41
CA VAL A 169 12.99 14.54 -13.44
C VAL A 169 12.81 13.73 -14.73
N VAL A 170 11.57 13.38 -15.08
CA VAL A 170 11.27 12.62 -16.30
C VAL A 170 11.72 13.36 -17.56
N ASP A 171 11.42 14.65 -17.67
CA ASP A 171 11.86 15.48 -18.79
C ASP A 171 13.38 15.50 -18.93
N LEU A 172 14.11 15.62 -17.82
CA LEU A 172 15.56 15.59 -17.80
C LEU A 172 16.11 14.22 -18.24
N LEU A 173 15.48 13.11 -17.84
CA LEU A 173 15.88 11.77 -18.26
C LEU A 173 15.71 11.58 -19.77
N PHE A 174 14.56 11.99 -20.34
CA PHE A 174 14.35 11.94 -21.79
C PHE A 174 15.31 12.85 -22.57
N ALA A 175 15.69 13.99 -22.01
CA ALA A 175 16.62 14.91 -22.65
C ALA A 175 18.08 14.43 -22.58
N GLN A 176 18.49 13.83 -21.46
CA GLN A 176 19.90 13.53 -21.17
C GLN A 176 20.30 12.09 -21.41
N ALA A 177 19.36 11.15 -21.32
CA ALA A 177 19.64 9.73 -21.44
C ALA A 177 18.48 8.94 -22.10
N PRO A 178 18.00 9.37 -23.30
CA PRO A 178 16.90 8.70 -24.00
C PRO A 178 17.20 7.25 -24.37
N GLU A 179 18.48 6.87 -24.46
CA GLU A 179 18.93 5.50 -24.76
C GLU A 179 18.50 4.46 -23.73
N PHE A 180 18.13 4.88 -22.52
CA PHE A 180 17.62 3.97 -21.48
C PHE A 180 16.11 3.73 -21.56
N GLU A 181 15.40 4.39 -22.48
CA GLU A 181 13.96 4.24 -22.66
C GLU A 181 13.19 4.32 -21.32
N PRO A 182 13.33 5.44 -20.56
CA PRO A 182 12.80 5.53 -19.22
C PRO A 182 11.27 5.44 -19.23
N THR A 183 10.72 4.60 -18.36
CA THR A 183 9.28 4.41 -18.19
C THR A 183 8.90 4.66 -16.74
N ILE A 184 7.83 5.42 -16.52
CA ILE A 184 7.28 5.72 -15.21
C ILE A 184 5.94 5.02 -15.03
N TYR A 185 5.73 4.40 -13.88
CA TYR A 185 4.49 3.73 -13.53
C TYR A 185 4.25 3.82 -12.02
N CYS A 186 3.01 3.54 -11.63
CA CYS A 186 2.64 3.38 -10.23
C CYS A 186 1.91 2.06 -10.10
N GLU A 187 2.26 1.28 -9.09
CA GLU A 187 1.52 0.08 -8.79
C GLU A 187 0.17 0.43 -8.17
N ARG A 188 -0.81 -0.40 -8.50
CA ARG A 188 -2.15 -0.25 -7.94
C ARG A 188 -2.07 -0.42 -6.42
N PHE A 189 -2.64 0.54 -5.70
CA PHE A 189 -2.63 0.56 -4.22
C PHE A 189 -1.25 0.77 -3.58
N HIS A 190 -0.35 1.42 -4.32
CA HIS A 190 0.91 1.96 -3.80
C HIS A 190 0.93 3.49 -3.92
N LEU A 191 1.79 4.13 -3.11
CA LEU A 191 2.04 5.58 -3.16
C LEU A 191 3.29 5.92 -3.96
N ASP A 192 4.14 4.93 -4.21
CA ASP A 192 5.42 5.09 -4.88
C ASP A 192 5.22 5.41 -6.36
N ILE A 193 6.16 6.18 -6.89
CA ILE A 193 6.23 6.47 -8.33
C ILE A 193 7.51 5.81 -8.82
N LEU A 194 7.33 4.66 -9.48
CA LEU A 194 8.42 3.82 -9.92
C LEU A 194 8.88 4.24 -11.32
N LEU A 195 10.18 4.19 -11.51
CA LEU A 195 10.82 4.47 -12.78
C LEU A 195 11.80 3.35 -13.11
N GLU A 196 11.71 2.87 -14.36
CA GLU A 196 12.56 1.80 -14.87
C GLU A 196 13.14 2.10 -16.25
N SER A 197 14.24 1.44 -16.58
CA SER A 197 14.85 1.45 -17.91
C SER A 197 14.39 0.23 -18.72
N ASN A 198 13.87 0.45 -19.91
CA ASN A 198 13.43 -0.63 -20.82
C ASN A 198 14.52 -1.15 -21.76
N ALA A 199 15.65 -0.43 -21.83
CA ALA A 199 16.74 -0.72 -22.77
C ALA A 199 17.56 -1.99 -22.48
N TYR A 200 17.45 -2.57 -21.27
CA TYR A 200 18.22 -3.76 -20.88
C TYR A 200 17.45 -4.66 -19.90
N ARG A 201 18.03 -5.83 -19.60
CA ARG A 201 17.51 -6.81 -18.63
C ARG A 201 18.65 -7.34 -17.74
N PRO A 202 18.43 -7.56 -16.43
CA PRO A 202 17.21 -7.23 -15.68
C PRO A 202 16.99 -5.72 -15.58
N HIS A 203 15.73 -5.30 -15.44
CA HIS A 203 15.39 -3.89 -15.29
C HIS A 203 15.97 -3.32 -13.99
N HIS A 204 16.46 -2.09 -14.05
CA HIS A 204 16.74 -1.30 -12.86
C HIS A 204 15.51 -0.44 -12.53
N VAL A 205 14.88 -0.69 -11.38
CA VAL A 205 13.69 0.03 -10.90
C VAL A 205 14.09 0.93 -9.74
N THR A 206 13.55 2.15 -9.71
CA THR A 206 13.80 3.14 -8.65
C THR A 206 12.53 3.88 -8.29
N ASP A 207 12.27 4.09 -6.99
CA ASP A 207 11.25 5.04 -6.53
C ASP A 207 11.76 6.48 -6.65
N VAL A 208 11.11 7.25 -7.53
CA VAL A 208 11.46 8.64 -7.83
C VAL A 208 11.25 9.54 -6.61
N ILE A 209 10.24 9.27 -5.77
CA ILE A 209 9.96 10.08 -4.58
C ILE A 209 11.10 9.93 -3.57
N SER A 210 11.56 8.71 -3.33
CA SER A 210 12.73 8.46 -2.47
C SER A 210 14.00 9.10 -3.00
N VAL A 211 14.24 9.08 -4.31
CA VAL A 211 15.38 9.78 -4.92
C VAL A 211 15.30 11.29 -4.71
N LEU A 212 14.15 11.91 -5.01
CA LEU A 212 13.95 13.34 -4.78
C LEU A 212 14.20 13.72 -3.31
N ARG A 213 13.74 12.89 -2.37
CA ARG A 213 13.96 13.11 -0.94
C ARG A 213 15.44 13.17 -0.57
N VAL A 214 16.24 12.20 -1.04
CA VAL A 214 17.68 12.17 -0.71
C VAL A 214 18.51 13.19 -1.49
N THR A 215 17.99 13.74 -2.58
CA THR A 215 18.63 14.83 -3.34
C THR A 215 18.17 16.22 -2.92
N GLY A 216 17.32 16.34 -1.90
CA GLY A 216 16.83 17.62 -1.39
C GLY A 216 15.79 18.28 -2.32
N ASN A 217 14.98 17.46 -2.99
CA ASN A 217 13.96 17.87 -3.96
C ASN A 217 14.52 18.65 -5.16
N ASP A 218 15.78 18.37 -5.55
CA ASP A 218 16.42 18.92 -6.75
C ASP A 218 16.25 17.94 -7.92
N PRO A 219 15.47 18.30 -8.97
CA PRO A 219 15.24 17.42 -10.12
C PRO A 219 16.50 17.09 -10.93
N ALA A 220 17.45 18.02 -11.04
CA ALA A 220 18.68 17.80 -11.78
C ALA A 220 19.59 16.79 -11.06
N ARG A 221 19.71 16.92 -9.74
CA ARG A 221 20.46 15.96 -8.92
C ARG A 221 19.78 14.59 -8.89
N ALA A 222 18.45 14.56 -8.85
CA ALA A 222 17.67 13.32 -8.91
C ALA A 222 17.88 12.59 -10.25
N ALA A 223 17.73 13.31 -11.37
CA ALA A 223 17.94 12.76 -12.71
C ALA A 223 19.37 12.22 -12.89
N ALA A 224 20.40 12.98 -12.49
CA ALA A 224 21.78 12.53 -12.56
C ALA A 224 22.00 11.21 -11.78
N ARG A 225 21.45 11.11 -10.57
CA ARG A 225 21.54 9.91 -9.74
C ARG A 225 20.87 8.69 -10.39
N ILE A 226 19.69 8.89 -11.00
CA ILE A 226 18.97 7.82 -11.70
C ILE A 226 19.76 7.34 -12.91
N ILE A 227 20.30 8.27 -13.71
CA ILE A 227 21.12 7.94 -14.89
C ILE A 227 22.37 7.15 -14.49
N ASP A 228 23.04 7.52 -13.40
CA ASP A 228 24.19 6.78 -12.90
C ASP A 228 23.80 5.36 -12.45
N GLY A 229 22.62 5.21 -11.82
CA GLY A 229 22.04 3.90 -11.51
C GLY A 229 21.81 3.05 -12.77
N PHE A 230 21.26 3.66 -13.82
CA PHE A 230 21.07 2.97 -15.10
C PHE A 230 22.37 2.53 -15.76
N ARG A 231 23.38 3.38 -15.77
CA ARG A 231 24.71 3.05 -16.31
C ARG A 231 25.36 1.91 -15.53
N ALA A 232 25.25 1.93 -14.20
CA ALA A 232 25.81 0.90 -13.34
C ALA A 232 25.12 -0.47 -13.54
N ALA A 233 23.82 -0.48 -13.84
CA ALA A 233 23.07 -1.71 -14.10
C ALA A 233 23.24 -2.27 -15.52
N ALA A 234 23.58 -1.41 -16.49
CA ALA A 234 23.77 -1.79 -17.88
C ALA A 234 25.19 -2.33 -18.21
N GLY A 235 26.18 -2.02 -17.35
CA GLY A 235 27.58 -2.47 -17.49
C GLY A 235 27.85 -3.79 -16.78
#